data_AF-A0A267G0S8-F1
#
_entry.id   AF-A0A267G0S8-F1
#
_cell.length_a   1.000
_cell.length_b   1.000
_cell.length_c   1.000
_cell.angle_alpha   90.00
_cell.angle_beta   90.00
_cell.angle_gamma   90.00
#
_symmetry.space_group_name_H-M   'P 1'
#
loop_
_entity.id
_entity.type
_entity.pdbx_description
1 polymer ?
#
loop_
_entity_poly.entity_id
_entity_poly.type
_entity_poly.pdbx_seq_one_letter_code
_entity_poly.pdbx_strand_id
1 'polypeptide(L)'
;MQQISLITIGLCILAVLQVRQVSAKRPQHITDKIEARLENNLKPCFYYGRNCPPGLGNFETMQHELPIMQMGLTASGISMPSKCNCDEESERCVRQCYYAVSKAMVLRSAVLDEDEDEGEGEEWRRRR
;
A
#
# COMPACT_ATOMS: atom_id res chain seq x y z
N MET A 1 18.15 -36.98 37.27
CA MET A 1 17.34 -36.88 36.04
C MET A 1 17.32 -35.44 35.58
N GLN A 2 17.15 -35.19 34.27
CA GLN A 2 17.19 -33.90 33.55
C GLN A 2 18.56 -33.43 33.03
N GLN A 3 19.04 -34.09 31.97
CA GLN A 3 19.79 -33.40 30.93
C GLN A 3 18.81 -33.10 29.79
N ILE A 4 18.12 -31.96 29.86
CA ILE A 4 17.35 -31.44 28.71
C ILE A 4 18.41 -30.91 27.74
N SER A 5 18.70 -31.74 26.74
CA SER A 5 19.79 -31.54 25.79
C SER A 5 19.67 -30.18 25.10
N LEU A 6 20.71 -29.35 25.18
CA LEU A 6 20.81 -28.06 24.50
C LEU A 6 20.48 -28.13 22.99
N ILE A 7 20.57 -29.33 22.42
CA ILE A 7 20.22 -29.68 21.04
C ILE A 7 18.73 -29.45 20.74
N THR A 8 17.80 -29.79 21.66
CA THR A 8 16.36 -29.59 21.41
C THR A 8 15.97 -28.11 21.45
N ILE A 9 16.59 -27.32 22.34
CA ILE A 9 16.38 -25.87 22.40
C ILE A 9 16.93 -25.21 21.12
N GLY A 10 18.11 -25.63 20.65
CA GLY A 10 18.71 -25.13 19.40
C GLY A 10 17.86 -25.43 18.16
N LEU A 11 17.27 -26.64 18.07
CA LEU A 11 16.37 -27.02 16.97
C LEU A 11 15.06 -26.22 17.00
N CYS A 12 14.50 -25.95 18.17
CA CYS A 12 13.31 -25.09 18.30
C CYS A 12 13.58 -23.64 17.86
N ILE A 13 14.73 -23.07 18.24
CA ILE A 13 15.09 -21.70 17.84
C ILE A 13 15.30 -21.61 16.33
N LEU A 14 15.97 -22.60 15.73
CA LEU A 14 16.14 -22.68 14.27
C LEU A 14 14.80 -22.84 13.55
N ALA A 15 13.89 -23.68 14.05
CA ALA A 15 12.56 -23.83 13.45
C ALA A 15 11.75 -22.52 13.50
N VAL A 16 11.80 -21.78 14.62
CA VAL A 16 11.13 -20.47 14.74
C VAL A 16 11.76 -19.41 13.83
N LEU A 17 13.08 -19.46 13.61
CA LEU A 17 13.78 -18.55 12.69
C LEU A 17 13.45 -18.84 11.22
N GLN A 18 13.29 -20.11 10.83
CA GLN A 18 12.97 -20.50 9.46
C GLN A 18 11.52 -20.13 9.07
N VAL A 19 10.57 -20.20 10.02
CA VAL A 19 9.17 -19.80 9.76
C VAL A 19 9.03 -18.30 9.49
N ARG A 20 9.92 -17.45 10.05
CA ARG A 20 9.88 -15.99 9.82
C ARG A 20 10.40 -15.54 8.46
N GLN A 21 11.13 -16.37 7.73
CA GLN A 21 11.84 -15.95 6.51
C GLN A 21 10.99 -16.09 5.22
N VAL A 22 9.89 -16.84 5.25
CA VAL A 22 9.13 -17.20 4.03
C VAL A 22 8.08 -16.14 3.64
N SER A 23 7.67 -15.27 4.56
CA SER A 23 6.52 -14.35 4.34
C SER A 23 6.90 -12.95 3.80
N ALA A 24 8.17 -12.53 3.86
CA ALA A 24 8.53 -11.12 3.64
C ALA A 24 8.87 -10.71 2.19
N LYS A 25 9.11 -11.67 1.27
CA LYS A 25 9.82 -11.37 0.00
C LYS A 25 8.92 -11.26 -1.24
N ARG A 26 7.64 -11.61 -1.14
CA ARG A 26 6.70 -11.65 -2.27
C ARG A 26 5.72 -10.46 -2.35
N PRO A 27 5.23 -9.86 -1.23
CA PRO A 27 4.31 -8.71 -1.29
C PRO A 27 4.95 -7.42 -1.83
N GLN A 28 6.23 -7.20 -1.54
CA GLN A 28 6.89 -5.91 -1.82
C GLN A 28 6.98 -5.58 -3.33
N HIS A 29 7.25 -6.58 -4.17
CA HIS A 29 7.51 -6.34 -5.59
C HIS A 29 6.29 -5.84 -6.37
N ILE A 30 5.07 -6.22 -5.96
CA ILE A 30 3.83 -5.76 -6.61
C ILE A 30 3.52 -4.33 -6.19
N THR A 31 3.60 -4.04 -4.89
CA THR A 31 3.47 -2.69 -4.34
C THR A 31 4.47 -1.72 -4.97
N ASP A 32 5.73 -2.13 -5.12
CA ASP A 32 6.79 -1.33 -5.76
C ASP A 32 6.45 -0.96 -7.22
N LYS A 33 5.91 -1.93 -7.98
CA LYS A 33 5.52 -1.73 -9.37
C LYS A 33 4.33 -0.77 -9.47
N ILE A 34 3.36 -0.88 -8.57
CA ILE A 34 2.20 0.02 -8.51
C ILE A 34 2.67 1.42 -8.13
N GLU A 35 3.49 1.55 -7.09
CA GLU A 35 4.09 2.81 -6.68
C GLU A 35 4.85 3.47 -7.83
N ALA A 36 5.69 2.72 -8.54
CA ALA A 36 6.41 3.25 -9.71
C ALA A 36 5.46 3.76 -10.81
N ARG A 37 4.31 3.12 -11.02
CA ARG A 37 3.29 3.60 -11.96
C ARG A 37 2.62 4.88 -11.49
N LEU A 38 2.30 4.98 -10.20
CA LEU A 38 1.72 6.20 -9.60
C LEU A 38 2.71 7.37 -9.69
N GLU A 39 3.98 7.13 -9.41
CA GLU A 39 5.05 8.14 -9.46
C GLU A 39 5.30 8.63 -10.88
N ASN A 40 5.29 7.75 -11.88
CA ASN A 40 5.59 8.13 -13.26
C ASN A 40 4.39 8.73 -14.02
N ASN A 41 3.16 8.28 -13.74
CA ASN A 41 2.00 8.67 -14.53
C ASN A 41 1.09 9.69 -13.84
N LEU A 42 0.85 9.54 -12.53
CA LEU A 42 -0.13 10.38 -11.82
C LEU A 42 0.51 11.55 -11.08
N LYS A 43 1.70 11.37 -10.51
CA LYS A 43 2.40 12.42 -9.77
C LYS A 43 2.67 13.68 -10.62
N PRO A 44 3.10 13.61 -11.89
CA PRO A 44 3.26 14.80 -12.72
C PRO A 44 2.00 15.68 -12.73
N CYS A 45 0.83 15.06 -12.84
CA CYS A 45 -0.44 15.76 -12.87
C CYS A 45 -0.90 16.19 -11.47
N PHE A 46 -1.11 15.25 -10.56
CA PHE A 46 -1.74 15.57 -9.27
C PHE A 46 -0.83 16.33 -8.33
N TYR A 47 0.48 16.13 -8.39
CA TYR A 47 1.43 16.79 -7.50
C TYR A 47 1.95 18.11 -8.07
N TYR A 48 2.21 18.17 -9.37
CA TYR A 48 2.84 19.35 -10.02
C TYR A 48 1.92 20.11 -10.97
N GLY A 49 0.71 19.63 -11.25
CA GLY A 49 -0.21 20.26 -12.20
C GLY A 49 0.25 20.18 -13.66
N ARG A 50 1.03 19.16 -14.04
CA ARG A 50 1.64 19.04 -15.37
C ARG A 50 1.23 17.74 -16.06
N ASN A 51 1.12 17.78 -17.40
CA ASN A 51 0.81 16.60 -18.21
C ASN A 51 -0.47 15.87 -17.76
N CYS A 52 -1.48 16.63 -17.36
CA CYS A 52 -2.76 16.07 -16.92
C CYS A 52 -3.57 15.59 -18.13
N PRO A 53 -4.04 14.33 -18.11
CA PRO A 53 -5.04 13.87 -19.07
C PRO A 53 -6.32 14.72 -18.99
N PRO A 54 -7.12 14.78 -20.07
CA PRO A 54 -8.41 15.47 -20.05
C PRO A 54 -9.30 14.95 -18.91
N GLY A 55 -9.86 15.89 -18.12
CA GLY A 55 -10.72 15.56 -16.98
C GLY A 55 -9.98 15.24 -15.68
N LEU A 56 -8.64 15.28 -15.65
CA LEU A 56 -7.84 15.10 -14.44
C LEU A 56 -7.07 16.37 -14.07
N GLY A 57 -6.69 16.50 -12.80
CA GLY A 57 -5.77 17.55 -12.36
C GLY A 57 -6.41 18.91 -12.08
N ASN A 58 -7.74 19.02 -12.20
CA ASN A 58 -8.48 20.22 -11.85
C ASN A 58 -8.36 20.48 -10.33
N PHE A 59 -7.96 21.71 -9.98
CA PHE A 59 -7.71 22.08 -8.59
C PHE A 59 -9.01 22.17 -7.76
N GLU A 60 -10.06 22.78 -8.31
CA GLU A 60 -11.36 22.92 -7.64
C GLU A 60 -11.96 21.54 -7.31
N THR A 61 -11.91 20.61 -8.27
CA THR A 61 -12.32 19.21 -8.04
C THR A 61 -11.52 18.57 -6.91
N MET A 62 -10.19 18.71 -6.91
CA MET A 62 -9.35 18.17 -5.83
C MET A 62 -9.70 18.77 -4.47
N GLN A 63 -9.97 20.08 -4.42
CA GLN A 63 -10.32 20.76 -3.18
C GLN A 63 -11.65 20.25 -2.61
N HIS A 64 -12.62 19.92 -3.46
CA HIS A 64 -13.89 19.34 -3.05
C HIS A 64 -13.78 17.86 -2.63
N GLU A 65 -12.95 17.07 -3.31
CA GLU A 65 -12.81 15.64 -3.05
C GLU A 65 -11.89 15.33 -1.87
N LEU A 66 -10.88 16.16 -1.62
CA LEU A 66 -9.85 15.91 -0.62
C LEU A 66 -10.40 15.64 0.80
N PRO A 67 -11.38 16.42 1.32
CA PRO A 67 -11.95 16.14 2.64
C PRO A 67 -12.62 14.76 2.72
N ILE A 68 -13.31 14.34 1.66
CA ILE A 68 -13.96 13.03 1.58
C ILE A 68 -12.91 11.93 1.58
N MET A 69 -11.83 12.11 0.82
CA MET A 69 -10.72 11.15 0.79
C MET A 69 -10.03 11.07 2.15
N GLN A 70 -9.78 12.19 2.83
CA GLN A 70 -9.19 12.20 4.18
C GLN A 70 -10.06 11.46 5.20
N MET A 71 -11.39 11.62 5.12
CA MET A 71 -12.33 10.85 5.94
C MET A 71 -12.23 9.35 5.64
N GLY A 72 -12.23 8.96 4.36
CA GLY A 72 -12.09 7.55 3.95
C GLY A 72 -10.76 6.93 4.37
N LEU A 73 -9.68 7.71 4.33
CA LEU A 73 -8.35 7.28 4.77
C LEU A 73 -8.35 6.97 6.28
N THR A 74 -8.93 7.88 7.07
CA THR A 74 -9.06 7.76 8.52
C THR A 74 -9.93 6.58 8.91
N ALA A 75 -11.07 6.41 8.23
CA ALA A 75 -11.98 5.27 8.44
C ALA A 75 -11.32 3.92 8.13
N SER A 76 -10.36 3.92 7.19
CA SER A 76 -9.57 2.74 6.82
C SER A 76 -8.39 2.47 7.77
N GLY A 77 -8.22 3.28 8.82
CA GLY A 77 -7.14 3.15 9.80
C GLY A 77 -5.75 3.49 9.24
N ILE A 78 -5.68 4.20 8.10
CA ILE A 78 -4.41 4.64 7.51
C ILE A 78 -4.05 6.01 8.09
N SER A 79 -2.79 6.18 8.51
CA SER A 79 -2.30 7.45 9.04
C SER A 79 -2.30 8.55 7.97
N MET A 80 -2.70 9.77 8.36
CA MET A 80 -2.68 10.93 7.47
C MET A 80 -1.25 11.23 6.95
N PRO A 81 -1.04 11.38 5.64
CA PRO A 81 0.27 11.72 5.09
C PRO A 81 0.75 13.10 5.55
N SER A 82 2.04 13.24 5.83
CA SER A 82 2.64 14.51 6.26
C SER A 82 2.48 15.64 5.24
N LYS A 83 2.26 15.31 3.95
CA LYS A 83 1.97 16.27 2.88
C LYS A 83 0.62 16.97 3.01
N CYS A 84 -0.23 16.51 3.94
CA CYS A 84 -1.50 17.14 4.28
C CYS A 84 -1.40 18.13 5.45
N ASN A 85 -0.24 18.22 6.11
CA ASN A 85 -0.04 19.19 7.20
C ASN A 85 0.44 20.53 6.64
N CYS A 86 -0.44 21.22 5.91
CA CYS A 86 -0.17 22.54 5.32
C CYS A 86 -1.48 23.32 5.10
N ASP A 87 -1.34 24.55 4.63
CA ASP A 87 -2.45 25.46 4.32
C ASP A 87 -3.38 24.91 3.22
N GLU A 88 -4.63 24.60 3.58
CA GLU A 88 -5.63 23.99 2.71
C GLU A 88 -6.13 24.92 1.58
N GLU A 89 -5.88 26.22 1.68
CA GLU A 89 -6.18 27.17 0.58
C GLU A 89 -5.06 27.20 -0.48
N SER A 90 -3.88 26.67 -0.15
CA SER A 90 -2.76 26.62 -1.08
C SER A 90 -2.96 25.51 -2.13
N GLU A 91 -3.01 25.88 -3.41
CA GLU A 91 -3.06 24.90 -4.51
C GLU A 91 -1.94 23.87 -4.42
N ARG A 92 -0.74 24.33 -4.04
CA ARG A 92 0.41 23.44 -3.83
C ARG A 92 0.12 22.44 -2.72
N CYS A 93 -0.45 22.86 -1.60
CA CYS A 93 -0.76 21.95 -0.50
C CYS A 93 -1.79 20.92 -0.92
N VAL A 94 -2.93 21.35 -1.46
CA VAL A 94 -4.03 20.48 -1.88
C VAL A 94 -3.54 19.44 -2.88
N ARG A 95 -2.78 19.84 -3.91
CA ARG A 95 -2.20 18.92 -4.91
C ARG A 95 -1.31 17.85 -4.26
N GLN A 96 -0.43 18.27 -3.36
CA GLN A 96 0.51 17.36 -2.71
C GLN A 96 -0.21 16.40 -1.74
N CYS A 97 -1.18 16.91 -0.98
CA CYS A 97 -1.99 16.11 -0.08
C CYS A 97 -2.87 15.13 -0.86
N TYR A 98 -3.57 15.60 -1.89
CA TYR A 98 -4.42 14.79 -2.76
C TYR A 98 -3.66 13.60 -3.33
N TYR A 99 -2.50 13.84 -3.95
CA TYR A 99 -1.66 12.75 -4.45
C TYR A 99 -1.23 11.77 -3.34
N ALA A 100 -0.83 12.30 -2.17
CA ALA A 100 -0.38 11.46 -1.06
C ALA A 100 -1.50 10.58 -0.50
N VAL A 101 -2.72 11.10 -0.38
CA VAL A 101 -3.91 10.36 0.08
C VAL A 101 -4.31 9.31 -0.96
N SER A 102 -4.40 9.67 -2.26
CA SER A 102 -4.71 8.71 -3.33
C SER A 102 -3.69 7.56 -3.36
N LYS A 103 -2.39 7.89 -3.24
CA LYS A 103 -1.33 6.89 -3.21
C LYS A 103 -1.48 5.95 -2.02
N ALA A 104 -1.73 6.48 -0.82
CA ALA A 104 -1.90 5.68 0.38
C ALA A 104 -3.10 4.70 0.27
N MET A 105 -4.23 5.16 -0.29
CA MET A 105 -5.40 4.31 -0.53
C MET A 105 -5.10 3.19 -1.53
N VAL A 106 -4.51 3.51 -2.69
CA VAL A 106 -4.21 2.52 -3.74
C VAL A 106 -3.23 1.46 -3.22
N LEU A 107 -2.19 1.88 -2.49
CA LEU A 107 -1.23 0.94 -1.92
C LEU A 107 -1.84 0.07 -0.82
N ARG A 108 -2.83 0.57 -0.07
CA ARG A 108 -3.58 -0.25 0.88
C ARG A 108 -4.41 -1.32 0.18
N SER A 109 -5.17 -0.96 -0.85
CA SER A 109 -5.99 -1.90 -1.61
C SER A 109 -5.12 -3.00 -2.25
N ALA A 110 -3.98 -2.63 -2.82
CA ALA A 110 -3.04 -3.57 -3.42
C ALA A 110 -2.49 -4.62 -2.43
N VAL A 111 -2.45 -4.32 -1.13
CA VAL A 111 -2.04 -5.28 -0.10
C VAL A 111 -3.20 -6.20 0.29
N LEU A 112 -4.44 -5.70 0.29
CA LEU A 112 -5.62 -6.49 0.66
C LEU A 112 -6.02 -7.49 -0.42
N ASP A 113 -5.83 -7.16 -1.70
CA ASP A 113 -6.15 -8.06 -2.81
C ASP A 113 -5.27 -9.33 -2.82
N GLU A 114 -4.11 -9.34 -2.14
CA GLU A 114 -3.23 -10.51 -2.05
C GLU A 114 -3.73 -11.59 -1.07
N ASP A 115 -4.62 -11.25 -0.14
CA ASP A 115 -5.13 -12.20 0.87
C ASP A 115 -6.26 -13.12 0.33
N GLU A 116 -6.87 -12.81 -0.82
CA GLU A 116 -8.01 -13.56 -1.37
C GLU A 116 -7.61 -14.65 -2.40
N ASP A 117 -6.35 -14.72 -2.84
CA ASP A 117 -5.92 -15.57 -3.97
C ASP A 117 -5.33 -16.95 -3.57
N GLU A 118 -5.43 -17.38 -2.30
CA GLU A 118 -5.00 -18.73 -1.87
C GLU A 118 -6.09 -19.83 -2.00
N GLY A 119 -7.20 -19.56 -2.71
CA GLY A 119 -8.41 -20.41 -2.66
C GLY A 119 -8.81 -21.25 -3.88
N GLU A 120 -8.29 -21.03 -5.10
CA GLU A 120 -8.90 -21.63 -6.32
C GLU A 120 -7.92 -22.37 -7.26
N GLY A 121 -6.79 -22.86 -6.73
CA GLY A 121 -5.76 -23.52 -7.54
C GLY A 121 -5.81 -25.06 -7.64
N GLU A 122 -6.51 -25.75 -6.74
CA GLU A 122 -6.32 -27.20 -6.56
C GLU A 122 -7.34 -28.11 -7.25
N GLU A 123 -8.47 -27.60 -7.75
CA GLU A 123 -9.51 -28.47 -8.31
C GLU A 123 -9.19 -29.00 -9.72
N TRP A 124 -8.48 -28.23 -10.54
CA TRP A 124 -8.19 -28.62 -11.94
C TRP A 124 -7.12 -29.71 -12.08
N ARG A 125 -6.31 -29.96 -11.04
CA ARG A 125 -5.21 -30.94 -11.10
C ARG A 125 -5.61 -32.38 -10.77
N ARG A 126 -6.79 -32.61 -10.15
CA ARG A 126 -7.28 -33.96 -9.80
C ARG A 126 -8.11 -34.63 -10.90
N ARG A 127 -8.49 -33.92 -11.97
CA ARG A 127 -9.30 -34.45 -13.09
C ARG A 127 -8.49 -34.86 -14.32
N ARG A 128 -7.16 -35.00 -14.23
CA ARG A 128 -6.33 -35.44 -15.36
C ARG A 128 -5.48 -36.64 -15.00
#